data_AF-A0A7W1J3G0-F1
#
_entry.id   AF-A0A7W1J3G0-F1
#
_cell.length_a   1.000
_cell.length_b   1.000
_cell.length_c   1.000
_cell.angle_alpha   90.00
_cell.angle_beta   90.00
_cell.angle_gamma   90.00
#
_symmetry.space_group_name_H-M   'P 1'
#
loop_
_entity.id
_entity.type
_entity.pdbx_description
1 polymer ?
#
loop_
_entity_poly.entity_id
_entity_poly.type
_entity_poly.pdbx_seq_one_letter_code
_entity_poly.pdbx_strand_id
1 'polypeptide(L)'
;MTTEEDPKQRASTPVEAALLLTVFFFGTNFTAVKIVVESVPPILFAATRFTLAGLLLLLFVPFLEPGSRLRREDFLAVLGLGVVGVTLTQTVFTIGVSLTTAANTALVYSTAPVWGMLLGFALGLERPRLAGILGIGLSLLGVGF
;
A
#
# COMPACT_ATOMS: atom_id res chain seq x y z
N MET A 1 15.50 -10.27 41.79
CA MET A 1 15.92 -10.63 40.43
C MET A 1 14.79 -11.42 39.80
N THR A 2 13.76 -10.73 39.33
CA THR A 2 12.55 -11.34 38.74
C THR A 2 12.36 -10.70 37.38
N THR A 3 12.73 -11.48 36.37
CA THR A 3 12.20 -11.49 34.99
C THR A 3 11.26 -10.33 34.65
N GLU A 4 11.82 -9.29 34.04
CA GLU A 4 11.09 -8.28 33.27
C GLU A 4 10.65 -8.98 31.96
N GLU A 5 9.49 -9.64 31.99
CA GLU A 5 8.84 -10.11 30.78
C GLU A 5 8.29 -8.91 30.01
N ASP A 6 8.93 -8.61 28.88
CA ASP A 6 8.50 -7.65 27.85
C ASP A 6 7.03 -7.92 27.47
N PRO A 7 6.08 -7.02 27.82
CA PRO A 7 4.69 -7.21 27.51
C PRO A 7 4.51 -6.93 26.01
N LYS A 8 4.66 -7.99 25.20
CA LYS A 8 4.15 -8.07 23.83
C LYS A 8 2.85 -7.27 23.74
N GLN A 9 2.92 -6.12 23.06
CA GLN A 9 1.82 -5.21 22.76
C GLN A 9 0.62 -6.03 22.28
N ARG A 10 -0.33 -6.29 23.19
CA ARG A 10 -1.65 -6.80 22.82
C ARG A 10 -2.30 -5.66 22.05
N ALA A 11 -2.48 -5.84 20.74
CA ALA A 11 -3.21 -4.88 19.93
C ALA A 11 -4.54 -4.60 20.62
N SER A 12 -4.87 -3.32 20.83
CA SER A 12 -6.14 -2.94 21.42
C SER A 12 -7.26 -3.26 20.43
N THR A 13 -8.43 -3.70 20.91
CA THR A 13 -9.62 -4.01 20.08
C THR A 13 -9.92 -2.97 18.98
N PRO A 14 -9.75 -1.65 19.18
CA PRO A 14 -9.89 -0.68 18.09
C PRO A 14 -8.83 -0.80 16.97
N VAL A 15 -7.60 -1.21 17.29
CA VAL A 15 -6.56 -1.46 16.28
C VAL A 15 -6.91 -2.68 15.45
N GLU A 16 -7.40 -3.75 16.07
CA GLU A 16 -7.85 -4.95 15.35
C GLU A 16 -9.03 -4.63 14.42
N ALA A 17 -10.01 -3.87 14.90
CA ALA A 17 -11.14 -3.42 14.09
C ALA A 17 -10.70 -2.53 12.91
N ALA A 18 -9.75 -1.61 13.13
CA ALA A 18 -9.18 -0.77 12.09
C ALA A 18 -8.43 -1.59 11.03
N LEU A 19 -7.70 -2.62 11.45
CA LEU A 19 -7.03 -3.55 10.53
C LEU A 19 -8.02 -4.34 9.70
N LEU A 20 -9.09 -4.87 10.31
CA LEU A 20 -10.15 -5.58 9.58
C LEU A 20 -10.84 -4.68 8.55
N LEU A 21 -11.17 -3.44 8.93
CA LEU A 21 -11.72 -2.46 7.99
C LEU A 21 -10.75 -2.16 6.85
N THR A 22 -9.47 -2.01 7.17
CA THR A 22 -8.43 -1.77 6.16
C THR A 22 -8.41 -2.92 5.16
N VAL A 23 -8.32 -4.17 5.62
CA VAL A 23 -8.32 -5.36 4.75
C VAL A 23 -9.58 -5.44 3.91
N PHE A 24 -10.74 -5.15 4.49
CA PHE A 24 -12.01 -5.12 3.77
C PHE A 24 -12.01 -4.08 2.64
N PHE A 25 -11.68 -2.82 2.95
CA PHE A 25 -11.62 -1.75 1.95
C PHE A 25 -10.57 -2.01 0.87
N PHE A 26 -9.41 -2.56 1.25
CA PHE A 26 -8.34 -2.89 0.31
C PHE A 26 -8.74 -4.03 -0.62
N GLY A 27 -9.33 -5.09 -0.07
CA GLY A 27 -9.81 -6.24 -0.83
C GLY A 27 -10.93 -5.86 -1.82
N THR A 28 -11.90 -5.06 -1.38
CA THR A 28 -12.96 -4.54 -2.26
C THR A 28 -12.41 -3.59 -3.32
N ASN A 29 -11.29 -2.90 -3.07
CA ASN A 29 -10.71 -1.96 -4.02
C ASN A 29 -10.37 -2.65 -5.35
N PHE A 30 -9.76 -3.83 -5.33
CA PHE A 30 -9.40 -4.56 -6.56
C PHE A 30 -10.62 -4.84 -7.45
N THR A 31 -11.71 -5.29 -6.85
CA THR A 31 -12.98 -5.57 -7.55
C THR A 31 -13.63 -4.28 -8.05
N ALA A 32 -13.71 -3.25 -7.22
CA ALA A 32 -14.31 -1.98 -7.58
C ALA A 32 -13.56 -1.30 -8.74
N VAL A 33 -12.22 -1.27 -8.68
CA VAL A 33 -11.39 -0.73 -9.77
C VAL A 33 -11.61 -1.53 -11.04
N LYS A 34 -11.63 -2.87 -10.97
CA LYS A 34 -11.86 -3.71 -12.14
C LYS A 34 -13.17 -3.37 -12.87
N ILE A 35 -14.27 -3.23 -12.13
CA ILE A 35 -15.60 -2.87 -12.68
C ILE A 35 -15.54 -1.52 -13.39
N VAL A 36 -14.87 -0.53 -12.80
CA VAL A 36 -14.81 0.82 -13.37
C VAL A 36 -13.90 0.86 -14.61
N VAL A 37 -12.76 0.17 -14.60
CA VAL A 37 -11.85 0.18 -15.77
C VAL A 37 -12.37 -0.60 -16.97
N GLU A 38 -13.43 -1.41 -16.80
CA GLU A 38 -14.17 -2.01 -17.93
C GLU A 38 -15.02 -0.99 -18.69
N SER A 39 -15.39 0.11 -18.04
CA SER A 39 -16.26 1.15 -18.60
C SER A 39 -15.56 2.49 -18.83
N VAL A 40 -14.43 2.73 -18.17
CA VAL A 40 -13.65 3.97 -18.24
C VAL A 40 -12.18 3.66 -18.54
N PRO A 41 -11.49 4.44 -19.38
CA PRO A 41 -10.05 4.25 -19.61
C PRO A 41 -9.25 4.22 -18.29
N PRO A 42 -8.38 3.21 -18.06
CA PRO A 42 -7.65 3.01 -16.81
C PRO A 42 -6.90 4.25 -16.31
N ILE A 43 -6.21 4.93 -17.23
CA ILE A 43 -5.40 6.12 -16.92
C ILE A 43 -6.30 7.29 -16.48
N LEU A 44 -7.46 7.45 -17.13
CA LEU A 44 -8.40 8.53 -16.80
C LEU A 44 -9.02 8.32 -15.42
N PHE A 45 -9.38 7.07 -15.10
CA PHE A 45 -9.88 6.71 -13.77
C PHE A 45 -8.82 6.97 -12.68
N ALA A 46 -7.59 6.50 -12.88
CA ALA A 46 -6.50 6.72 -11.94
C ALA A 46 -6.19 8.22 -11.77
N ALA A 47 -6.05 8.97 -12.86
CA ALA A 47 -5.80 10.41 -12.83
C ALA A 47 -6.89 11.15 -12.06
N THR A 48 -8.16 10.90 -12.38
CA THR A 48 -9.29 11.57 -11.70
C THR A 48 -9.31 11.25 -10.21
N ARG A 49 -9.14 9.98 -9.84
CA ARG A 49 -9.13 9.52 -8.44
C ARG A 49 -8.03 10.19 -7.62
N PHE A 50 -6.79 10.18 -8.12
CA PHE A 50 -5.64 10.70 -7.37
C PHE A 50 -5.53 12.22 -7.42
N THR A 51 -5.94 12.87 -8.51
CA THR A 51 -6.04 14.33 -8.55
C THR A 51 -7.10 14.82 -7.57
N LEU A 52 -8.29 14.21 -7.53
CA LEU A 52 -9.33 14.59 -6.58
C LEU A 52 -8.87 14.35 -5.14
N ALA A 53 -8.27 13.19 -4.85
CA ALA A 53 -7.73 12.90 -3.52
C ALA A 53 -6.65 13.91 -3.09
N GLY A 54 -5.75 14.29 -3.99
CA GLY A 54 -4.72 15.31 -3.75
C GLY A 54 -5.30 16.70 -3.50
N LEU A 55 -6.31 17.11 -4.26
CA LEU A 55 -7.01 18.38 -4.07
C LEU A 55 -7.76 18.43 -2.73
N LEU A 56 -8.45 17.34 -2.38
CA LEU A 56 -9.11 17.22 -1.08
C LEU A 56 -8.08 17.28 0.05
N LEU A 57 -6.96 16.58 -0.07
CA LEU A 57 -5.86 16.67 0.91
C LEU A 57 -5.37 18.10 1.07
N LEU A 58 -5.08 18.80 -0.04
CA LEU A 58 -4.66 20.20 0.00
C LEU A 58 -5.71 21.11 0.65
N LEU A 59 -7.00 20.83 0.45
CA LEU A 59 -8.10 21.56 1.08
C LEU A 59 -8.22 21.26 2.58
N PHE A 60 -8.00 20.01 3.00
CA PHE A 60 -8.22 19.55 4.36
C PHE A 60 -7.00 19.71 5.29
N VAL A 61 -5.78 19.69 4.74
CA VAL A 61 -4.53 19.86 5.51
C VAL A 61 -4.55 21.08 6.45
N PRO A 62 -5.01 22.28 6.03
CA PRO A 62 -5.08 23.44 6.92
C PRO A 62 -6.00 23.25 8.13
N PHE A 63 -7.01 22.38 8.03
CA PHE A 63 -7.98 22.09 9.09
C PHE A 63 -7.51 20.97 10.02
N LEU A 64 -6.79 19.97 9.49
CA LEU A 64 -6.27 18.85 10.28
C LEU A 64 -4.99 19.20 11.03
N GLU A 65 -4.11 19.97 10.39
CA GLU A 65 -2.84 20.40 10.98
C GLU A 65 -2.65 21.92 10.81
N PRO A 66 -3.27 22.72 11.69
CA PRO A 66 -3.12 24.16 11.66
C PRO A 66 -1.65 24.55 11.89
N GLY A 67 -0.94 24.91 10.83
CA GLY A 67 0.49 25.28 10.85
C GLY A 67 1.38 24.46 9.94
N SER A 68 0.89 23.32 9.43
CA SER A 68 1.57 22.54 8.39
C SER A 68 1.60 23.36 7.10
N ARG A 69 2.77 23.91 6.76
CA ARG A 69 3.01 24.62 5.50
C ARG A 69 4.08 23.88 4.73
N LEU A 70 3.77 23.54 3.48
CA LEU A 70 4.75 22.96 2.58
C LEU A 70 5.87 23.99 2.35
N ARG A 71 7.06 23.73 2.88
CA ARG A 71 8.21 24.60 2.61
C ARG A 71 8.60 24.42 1.15
N ARG A 72 9.05 25.49 0.50
CA ARG A 72 9.44 25.46 -0.92
C ARG A 72 10.57 24.48 -1.22
N GLU A 73 11.44 24.25 -0.23
CA GLU A 73 12.52 23.25 -0.27
C GLU A 73 11.99 21.81 -0.31
N ASP A 74 10.89 21.51 0.36
CA ASP A 74 10.28 20.17 0.38
C ASP A 74 9.41 19.92 -0.85
N PHE A 75 9.03 20.98 -1.58
CA PHE A 75 8.13 20.87 -2.74
C PHE A 75 8.65 19.89 -3.79
N LEU A 76 9.95 19.92 -4.10
CA LEU A 76 10.53 19.03 -5.11
C LEU A 76 10.57 17.57 -4.62
N ALA A 77 10.85 17.36 -3.33
CA ALA A 77 10.82 16.03 -2.72
C ALA A 77 9.40 15.45 -2.70
N VAL A 78 8.41 16.25 -2.31
CA VAL A 78 6.99 15.88 -2.31
C VAL A 78 6.49 15.60 -3.72
N LEU A 79 6.89 16.43 -4.70
CA LEU A 79 6.56 16.19 -6.11
C LEU A 79 7.18 14.88 -6.60
N GLY A 80 8.47 14.63 -6.31
CA GLY A 80 9.16 13.39 -6.66
C GLY A 80 8.49 12.16 -6.05
N LEU A 81 8.12 12.22 -4.77
CA LEU A 81 7.38 11.16 -4.08
C LEU A 81 5.97 10.98 -4.66
N GLY A 82 5.28 12.05 -5.06
CA GLY A 82 3.99 11.95 -5.73
C GLY A 82 4.07 11.32 -7.11
N VAL A 83 5.10 11.64 -7.89
CA VAL A 83 5.30 11.07 -9.23
C VAL A 83 5.70 9.60 -9.12
N VAL A 84 6.73 9.29 -8.33
CA VAL A 84 7.27 7.93 -8.23
C VAL A 84 6.39 7.04 -7.35
N GLY A 85 6.01 7.54 -6.17
CA GLY A 85 5.32 6.77 -5.15
C GLY A 85 3.82 6.62 -5.38
N VAL A 86 3.17 7.57 -6.04
CA VAL A 86 1.70 7.52 -6.30
C VAL A 86 1.41 7.34 -7.78
N THR A 87 1.91 8.23 -8.63
CA THR A 87 1.48 8.26 -10.04
C THR A 87 1.96 7.01 -10.78
N LEU A 88 3.24 6.67 -10.67
CA LEU A 88 3.80 5.51 -11.34
C LEU A 88 3.22 4.21 -10.79
N THR A 89 3.21 4.05 -9.47
CA THR A 89 2.68 2.85 -8.80
C THR A 89 1.22 2.60 -9.15
N GLN A 90 0.38 3.65 -9.09
CA GLN A 90 -1.05 3.51 -9.34
C GLN A 90 -1.38 3.34 -10.82
N THR A 91 -0.59 3.95 -11.72
CA THR A 91 -0.74 3.73 -13.15
C THR A 91 -0.41 2.29 -13.51
N VAL A 92 0.74 1.78 -13.05
CA VAL A 92 1.14 0.38 -13.26
C VAL A 92 0.12 -0.57 -12.66
N PHE A 93 -0.37 -0.29 -11.46
CA PHE A 93 -1.42 -1.07 -10.80
C PHE A 93 -2.72 -1.11 -11.61
N THR A 94 -3.23 0.06 -12.00
CA THR A 94 -4.52 0.16 -12.71
C THR A 94 -4.45 -0.49 -14.10
N ILE A 95 -3.33 -0.33 -14.79
CA ILE A 95 -3.06 -1.06 -16.04
C ILE A 95 -3.00 -2.57 -15.77
N GLY A 96 -2.27 -3.00 -14.75
CA GLY A 96 -2.19 -4.41 -14.35
C GLY A 96 -3.56 -5.04 -14.10
N VAL A 97 -4.42 -4.35 -13.35
CA VAL A 97 -5.82 -4.77 -13.11
C VAL A 97 -6.61 -4.84 -14.42
N SER A 98 -6.39 -3.92 -15.35
CA SER A 98 -7.07 -3.97 -16.65
C SER A 98 -6.67 -5.19 -17.48
N LEU A 99 -5.41 -5.63 -17.37
CA LEU A 99 -4.84 -6.76 -18.12
C LEU A 99 -5.17 -8.14 -17.52
N THR A 100 -5.60 -8.21 -16.26
CA THR A 100 -5.90 -9.49 -15.58
C THR A 100 -7.24 -9.45 -14.82
N THR A 101 -7.56 -10.50 -14.07
CA THR A 101 -8.75 -10.52 -13.20
C THR A 101 -8.43 -9.91 -11.83
N ALA A 102 -9.45 -9.40 -11.13
CA ALA A 102 -9.29 -8.88 -9.78
C ALA A 102 -8.66 -9.91 -8.81
N ALA A 103 -9.04 -11.19 -8.97
CA ALA A 103 -8.45 -12.31 -8.23
C ALA A 103 -6.95 -12.44 -8.50
N ASN A 104 -6.53 -12.48 -9.78
CA ASN A 104 -5.11 -12.56 -10.13
C ASN A 104 -4.31 -11.34 -9.64
N THR A 105 -4.89 -10.13 -9.71
CA THR A 105 -4.23 -8.95 -9.15
C THR A 105 -4.04 -9.09 -7.64
N ALA A 106 -5.08 -9.51 -6.91
CA ALA A 106 -4.99 -9.72 -5.47
C ALA A 106 -3.93 -10.76 -5.10
N LEU A 107 -3.85 -11.87 -5.85
CA LEU A 107 -2.82 -12.89 -5.67
C LEU A 107 -1.41 -12.32 -5.84
N VAL A 108 -1.17 -11.56 -6.92
CA VAL A 108 0.12 -10.90 -7.16
C VAL A 108 0.42 -9.91 -6.04
N TYR A 109 -0.56 -9.13 -5.59
CA TYR A 109 -0.36 -8.13 -4.53
C TYR A 109 -0.01 -8.77 -3.18
N SER A 110 -0.56 -9.95 -2.88
CA SER A 110 -0.22 -10.72 -1.68
C SER A 110 1.23 -11.21 -1.69
N THR A 111 1.92 -11.20 -2.83
CA THR A 111 3.36 -11.47 -2.92
C THR A 111 4.23 -10.24 -2.61
N ALA A 112 3.65 -9.08 -2.31
CA ALA A 112 4.40 -7.86 -1.97
C ALA A 112 5.50 -8.05 -0.90
N PRO A 113 5.32 -8.83 0.19
CA PRO A 113 6.38 -9.08 1.16
C PRO A 113 7.62 -9.75 0.55
N VAL A 114 7.42 -10.60 -0.47
CA VAL A 114 8.50 -11.28 -1.19
C VAL A 114 9.37 -10.27 -1.92
N TRP A 115 8.74 -9.36 -2.66
CA TRP A 115 9.43 -8.28 -3.35
C TRP A 115 10.12 -7.32 -2.38
N GLY A 116 9.48 -7.02 -1.24
CA GLY A 116 10.08 -6.21 -0.18
C GLY A 116 11.39 -6.80 0.35
N MET A 117 11.38 -8.09 0.69
CA MET A 117 12.58 -8.79 1.18
C MET A 117 13.67 -8.93 0.11
N LEU A 118 13.30 -9.22 -1.14
CA LEU A 118 14.24 -9.30 -2.26
C LEU A 118 14.92 -7.95 -2.51
N LEU A 119 14.16 -6.86 -2.54
CA LEU A 119 14.69 -5.51 -2.72
C LEU A 119 15.53 -5.06 -1.51
N GLY A 120 15.08 -5.35 -0.29
CA GLY A 120 15.83 -5.09 0.94
C GLY A 120 17.18 -5.81 0.98
N PHE A 121 17.22 -7.06 0.49
CA PHE A 121 18.47 -7.80 0.31
C PHE A 121 19.34 -7.21 -0.80
N ALA A 122 18.77 -6.91 -1.97
CA ALA A 122 19.50 -6.35 -3.10
C ALA A 122 20.12 -4.98 -2.81
N LEU A 123 19.43 -4.15 -2.02
CA LEU A 123 19.91 -2.85 -1.56
C LEU A 123 20.86 -2.94 -0.36
N GLY A 124 21.11 -4.15 0.15
CA GLY A 124 21.98 -4.39 1.31
C GLY A 124 21.44 -3.88 2.64
N LEU A 125 20.15 -3.50 2.68
CA LEU A 125 19.47 -2.97 3.87
C LEU A 125 19.15 -4.08 4.87
N GLU A 126 18.88 -5.29 4.40
CA GLU A 126 18.53 -6.44 5.24
C GLU A 126 19.29 -7.70 4.84
N ARG A 127 19.73 -8.48 5.85
CA ARG A 127 20.27 -9.83 5.63
C ARG A 127 19.14 -10.85 5.80
N PRO A 128 18.74 -11.58 4.75
CA PRO A 128 17.63 -12.51 4.81
C PRO A 128 17.95 -13.62 5.83
N ARG A 129 17.28 -13.59 6.98
CA ARG A 129 17.32 -14.68 7.97
C ARG A 129 16.42 -15.83 7.47
N LEU A 130 16.82 -17.07 7.74
CA LEU A 130 16.06 -18.29 7.40
C LEU A 130 14.57 -18.22 7.79
N ALA A 131 14.26 -17.60 8.93
CA ALA A 131 12.88 -17.38 9.37
C ALA A 131 12.05 -16.49 8.43
N GLY A 132 12.65 -15.47 7.80
CA GLY A 132 11.98 -14.63 6.81
C GLY A 132 11.72 -15.36 5.49
N ILE A 133 12.67 -16.21 5.08
CA ILE A 133 12.52 -17.05 3.87
C ILE A 133 11.39 -18.07 4.06
N LEU A 134 11.32 -18.70 5.24
CA LEU A 134 10.24 -19.62 5.60
C LEU A 134 8.88 -18.88 5.72
N GLY A 135 8.86 -17.67 6.27
CA GLY A 135 7.65 -16.83 6.32
C GLY A 135 7.13 -16.44 4.94
N ILE A 136 8.02 -16.16 3.99
CA ILE A 136 7.66 -15.95 2.58
C ILE A 136 7.09 -17.23 1.97
N GLY A 137 7.76 -18.36 2.17
CA GLY A 137 7.28 -19.66 1.66
C GLY A 137 5.87 -19.98 2.17
N LEU A 138 5.63 -19.74 3.47
CA LEU A 138 4.32 -19.93 4.08
C LEU A 138 3.28 -18.93 3.56
N SER A 139 3.66 -17.67 3.34
CA SER A 139 2.77 -16.65 2.78
C SER A 139 2.36 -16.97 1.35
N LEU A 140 3.30 -17.44 0.51
CA LEU A 140 3.01 -17.88 -0.85
C LEU A 140 2.10 -19.11 -0.89
N LEU A 141 2.29 -20.06 0.03
CA LEU A 141 1.40 -21.22 0.17
C LEU A 141 -0.01 -20.81 0.61
N GLY A 142 -0.14 -19.86 1.53
CA GLY A 142 -1.44 -19.35 1.98
C GLY A 142 -2.17 -18.50 0.93
N VAL A 143 -1.48 -18.02 -0.10
CA VAL A 143 -2.06 -17.26 -1.23
C VAL A 143 -2.51 -18.19 -2.35
N GLY A 144 -1.89 -19.36 -2.49
CA GLY A 144 -2.21 -20.34 -3.54
C GLY A 144 -3.44 -21.22 -3.29
N PHE A 145 -4.04 -21.14 -2.09
CA PHE A 145 -5.23 -21.90 -1.66
C PHE A 145 -6.32 -20.95 -1.17
#